data_AF-A0A2S5T2J5-F1
#
_entry.id   AF-A0A2S5T2J5-F1
#
_cell.length_a   1.000
_cell.length_b   1.000
_cell.length_c   1.000
_cell.angle_alpha   90.00
_cell.angle_beta   90.00
_cell.angle_gamma   90.00
#
_symmetry.space_group_name_H-M   'P 1'
#
loop_
_entity.id
_entity.type
_entity.pdbx_description
1 polymer ?
#
loop_
_entity_poly.entity_id
_entity_poly.type
_entity_poly.pdbx_seq_one_letter_code
_entity_poly.pdbx_strand_id
1 'polypeptide(L)'
;MWLYKHHTCSDIIDLDPVTGRWRYVEDAEKPPGARVLAELPVRGSYTEVDGKRFCSYWTDDDRFEFRTPEGRVIEICRKLPDGTVQESHPGLRCVIEPSRERDGRLKPGWSDVSLVTAQGDVLYRLSYDAGTYLRLYASDFTAAAAMQGLADWDFFVALKEAIEVFAKRAASGQRQLTLSHDGAVIEGRKVPKDDLLFAGSGTSCPRSGVWVCVEDMRAARIVQAGEPMPCVGDQPVQWVWSRSR
;
A
#
# COMPACT_ATOMS: atom_id res chain seq x y z
N MET A 1 -12.19 10.61 -2.26
CA MET A 1 -11.30 9.61 -1.63
C MET A 1 -9.91 10.20 -1.51
N TRP A 2 -9.27 10.10 -0.35
CA TRP A 2 -7.98 10.76 -0.12
C TRP A 2 -6.78 9.88 -0.46
N LEU A 3 -5.78 10.47 -1.10
CA LEU A 3 -4.51 9.86 -1.50
C LEU A 3 -3.34 10.73 -1.06
N TYR A 4 -2.27 10.12 -0.56
CA TYR A 4 -1.04 10.85 -0.21
C TYR A 4 -0.02 10.83 -1.35
N LYS A 5 0.86 11.82 -1.39
CA LYS A 5 2.00 11.85 -2.31
C LYS A 5 3.03 10.80 -1.93
N HIS A 6 3.28 9.85 -2.82
CA HIS A 6 3.89 8.57 -2.49
C HIS A 6 5.18 8.64 -1.65
N HIS A 7 6.15 9.46 -2.09
CA HIS A 7 7.51 9.44 -1.53
C HIS A 7 7.73 10.36 -0.32
N THR A 8 6.89 11.37 -0.11
CA THR A 8 6.97 12.23 1.08
C THR A 8 5.86 11.92 2.07
N CYS A 9 4.79 11.31 1.59
CA CYS A 9 3.48 11.25 2.21
C CYS A 9 2.93 12.61 2.65
N SER A 10 3.57 13.74 2.34
CA SER A 10 3.24 15.07 2.90
C SER A 10 1.96 15.68 2.36
N ASP A 11 1.71 15.47 1.07
CA ASP A 11 0.65 16.14 0.33
C ASP A 11 -0.54 15.18 0.18
N ILE A 12 -1.76 15.68 0.37
CA ILE A 12 -2.98 14.88 0.24
C ILE A 12 -3.87 15.51 -0.82
N ILE A 13 -4.38 14.66 -1.71
CA ILE A 13 -5.40 15.03 -2.68
C ILE A 13 -6.69 14.28 -2.37
N ASP A 14 -7.83 14.93 -2.63
CA ASP A 14 -9.14 14.30 -2.70
C ASP A 14 -9.41 13.98 -4.17
N LEU A 15 -9.46 12.69 -4.49
CA LEU A 15 -9.76 12.14 -5.80
C LEU A 15 -11.20 11.61 -5.81
N ASP A 16 -11.98 12.05 -6.80
CA ASP A 16 -13.23 11.39 -7.18
C ASP A 16 -12.89 10.19 -8.09
N PRO A 17 -13.09 8.95 -7.62
CA PRO A 17 -12.73 7.76 -8.40
C PRO A 17 -13.62 7.55 -9.63
N VAL A 18 -14.81 8.16 -9.68
CA VAL A 18 -15.73 8.05 -10.81
C VAL A 18 -15.31 9.02 -11.91
N THR A 19 -15.16 10.30 -11.57
CA THR A 19 -14.89 11.34 -12.57
C THR A 19 -13.41 11.55 -12.86
N GLY A 20 -12.53 11.09 -11.96
CA GLY A 20 -11.09 11.39 -12.01
C GLY A 20 -10.73 12.82 -11.65
N ARG A 21 -11.72 13.65 -11.29
CA ARG A 21 -11.47 15.00 -10.79
C ARG A 21 -10.79 14.91 -9.45
N TRP A 22 -9.92 15.88 -9.19
CA TRP A 22 -9.17 15.93 -7.96
C TRP A 22 -8.98 17.37 -7.50
N ARG A 23 -8.67 17.52 -6.21
CA ARG A 23 -8.24 18.79 -5.61
C ARG A 23 -7.26 18.52 -4.47
N TYR A 24 -6.49 19.52 -4.07
CA TYR A 24 -5.74 19.45 -2.83
C TYR A 24 -6.72 19.47 -1.64
N VAL A 25 -6.37 18.72 -0.59
CA VAL A 25 -7.08 18.75 0.69
C VAL A 25 -6.43 19.80 1.57
N GLU A 26 -7.21 20.77 2.03
CA GLU A 26 -6.73 21.78 2.96
C GLU A 26 -6.58 21.20 4.36
N ASP A 27 -5.65 21.75 5.15
CA ASP A 27 -5.40 21.27 6.52
C ASP A 27 -6.65 21.34 7.41
N ALA A 28 -7.53 22.33 7.17
CA ALA A 28 -8.79 22.48 7.90
C ALA A 28 -9.81 21.36 7.64
N GLU A 29 -9.68 20.64 6.52
CA GLU A 29 -10.54 19.51 6.19
C GLU A 29 -10.07 18.22 6.85
N LYS A 30 -8.80 18.15 7.27
CA LYS A 30 -8.24 16.99 7.95
C LYS A 30 -8.87 16.85 9.34
N PRO A 31 -9.22 15.63 9.80
CA PRO A 31 -9.72 15.40 11.15
C PRO A 31 -8.83 16.06 12.22
N PRO A 32 -9.40 16.74 13.22
CA PRO A 32 -8.64 17.32 14.32
C PRO A 32 -7.79 16.24 15.01
N GLY A 33 -6.49 16.50 15.15
CA GLY A 33 -5.56 15.54 15.79
C GLY A 33 -4.87 14.57 14.84
N ALA A 34 -5.20 14.56 13.54
CA ALA A 34 -4.46 13.81 12.52
C ALA A 34 -3.03 14.36 12.38
N ARG A 35 -2.11 13.88 13.23
CA ARG A 35 -0.71 14.33 13.27
C ARG A 35 0.19 13.49 12.39
N VAL A 36 -0.28 12.31 11.99
CA VAL A 36 0.47 11.35 11.16
C VAL A 36 -0.48 10.77 10.12
N LEU A 37 0.01 10.63 8.90
CA LEU A 37 -0.75 10.15 7.73
C LEU A 37 -1.38 8.76 7.91
N ALA A 38 -0.88 7.99 8.88
CA ALA A 38 -1.42 6.71 9.32
C ALA A 38 -2.76 6.80 10.08
N GLU A 39 -3.20 7.99 10.48
CA GLU A 39 -4.48 8.22 11.18
C GLU A 39 -5.58 8.72 10.25
N LEU A 40 -5.24 9.04 9.00
CA LEU A 40 -6.19 9.46 7.99
C LEU A 40 -6.75 8.24 7.24
N PRO A 41 -8.03 8.25 6.81
CA PRO A 41 -8.61 7.19 6.00
C PRO A 41 -8.10 7.24 4.55
N VAL A 42 -6.79 7.17 4.37
CA VAL A 42 -6.13 7.20 3.06
C VAL A 42 -6.22 5.83 2.41
N ARG A 43 -6.68 5.80 1.16
CA ARG A 43 -6.96 4.56 0.42
C ARG A 43 -5.88 4.23 -0.62
N GLY A 44 -4.83 5.04 -0.72
CA GLY A 44 -3.77 4.85 -1.71
C GLY A 44 -2.80 6.01 -1.78
N SER A 45 -2.04 6.06 -2.87
CA SER A 45 -1.02 7.09 -3.08
C SER A 45 -1.00 7.58 -4.53
N TYR A 46 -0.32 8.70 -4.76
CA TYR A 46 -0.11 9.24 -6.09
C TYR A 46 1.34 9.72 -6.27
N THR A 47 1.78 9.82 -7.52
CA THR A 47 3.01 10.52 -7.89
C THR A 47 2.77 11.46 -9.06
N GLU A 48 3.69 12.40 -9.27
CA GLU A 48 3.72 13.29 -10.42
C GLU A 48 5.07 13.14 -11.14
N VAL A 49 5.00 12.93 -12.45
CA VAL A 49 6.16 12.86 -13.34
C VAL A 49 5.90 13.79 -14.51
N ASP A 50 6.76 14.78 -14.71
CA ASP A 50 6.64 15.77 -15.79
C ASP A 50 5.24 16.44 -15.85
N GLY A 51 4.69 16.78 -14.67
CA GLY A 51 3.35 17.39 -14.53
C GLY A 51 2.19 16.43 -14.79
N LYS A 52 2.46 15.14 -15.03
CA LYS A 52 1.46 14.09 -15.21
C LYS A 52 1.28 13.30 -13.94
N ARG A 53 0.04 13.09 -13.52
CA ARG A 53 -0.27 12.40 -12.26
C ARG A 53 -0.68 10.96 -12.47
N PHE A 54 -0.15 10.10 -11.61
CA PHE A 54 -0.42 8.67 -11.53
C PHE A 54 -0.94 8.35 -10.15
N CYS A 55 -1.99 7.52 -10.07
CA CYS A 55 -2.59 7.14 -8.79
C CYS A 55 -2.71 5.63 -8.68
N SER A 56 -2.49 5.09 -7.48
CA SER A 56 -2.83 3.70 -7.14
C SER A 56 -3.64 3.69 -5.84
N TYR A 57 -4.79 3.02 -5.84
CA TYR A 57 -5.74 3.13 -4.72
C TYR A 57 -6.73 1.97 -4.63
N TRP A 58 -7.28 1.78 -3.44
CA TRP A 58 -8.43 0.91 -3.18
C TRP A 58 -9.74 1.68 -3.24
N THR A 59 -10.65 1.26 -4.12
CA THR A 59 -12.03 1.75 -4.16
C THR A 59 -12.85 1.25 -2.96
N ASP A 60 -14.06 1.78 -2.76
CA ASP A 60 -14.97 1.33 -1.71
C ASP A 60 -15.56 -0.06 -1.96
N ASP A 61 -15.58 -0.51 -3.22
CA ASP A 61 -15.99 -1.85 -3.64
C ASP A 61 -14.81 -2.83 -3.75
N ASP A 62 -13.77 -2.59 -2.94
CA ASP A 62 -12.64 -3.50 -2.73
C ASP A 62 -11.85 -3.85 -4.01
N ARG A 63 -11.72 -2.90 -4.93
CA ARG A 63 -10.85 -3.02 -6.11
C ARG A 63 -9.59 -2.20 -5.93
N PHE A 64 -8.45 -2.77 -6.29
CA PHE A 64 -7.19 -2.03 -6.40
C PHE A 64 -7.00 -1.57 -7.84
N GLU A 65 -6.95 -0.25 -8.03
CA GLU A 65 -6.89 0.38 -9.34
C GLU A 65 -5.59 1.16 -9.51
N PHE A 66 -5.06 1.13 -10.74
CA PHE A 66 -4.03 2.04 -11.21
C PHE A 66 -4.65 3.00 -12.24
N ARG A 67 -4.57 4.31 -11.99
CA ARG A 67 -5.11 5.36 -12.86
C ARG A 67 -3.98 6.15 -13.50
N THR A 68 -4.04 6.26 -14.83
CA THR A 68 -3.07 7.01 -15.64
C THR A 68 -3.46 8.49 -15.76
N PRO A 69 -2.55 9.37 -16.19
CA PRO A 69 -2.82 10.80 -16.37
C PRO A 69 -3.93 11.09 -17.38
N GLU A 70 -4.11 10.21 -18.36
CA GLU A 70 -5.16 10.30 -19.39
C GLU A 70 -6.54 9.85 -18.88
N GLY A 71 -6.64 9.48 -17.60
CA GLY A 71 -7.87 9.02 -16.96
C GLY A 71 -8.18 7.55 -17.20
N ARG A 72 -7.29 6.80 -17.86
CA ARG A 72 -7.45 5.34 -18.01
C ARG A 72 -7.30 4.68 -16.65
N VAL A 73 -8.21 3.76 -16.35
CA VAL A 73 -8.19 2.93 -15.14
C VAL A 73 -7.86 1.50 -15.51
N ILE A 74 -6.88 0.93 -14.83
CA ILE A 74 -6.47 -0.47 -14.96
C ILE A 74 -6.75 -1.13 -13.60
N GLU A 75 -7.76 -2.01 -13.56
CA GLU A 75 -8.05 -2.82 -12.38
C GLU A 75 -6.94 -3.89 -12.26
N ILE A 76 -6.28 -3.92 -11.11
CA ILE A 76 -5.18 -4.86 -10.85
C ILE A 76 -5.74 -6.13 -10.19
N CYS A 77 -6.50 -5.93 -9.12
CA CYS A 77 -7.13 -7.02 -8.38
C CYS A 77 -8.38 -6.54 -7.65
N ARG A 78 -9.15 -7.51 -7.16
CA ARG A 78 -10.29 -7.31 -6.27
C ARG A 78 -10.15 -8.18 -5.04
N LYS A 79 -10.52 -7.66 -3.88
CA LYS A 79 -10.70 -8.48 -2.68
C LYS A 79 -12.13 -9.02 -2.65
N LEU A 80 -12.26 -10.33 -2.49
CA LEU A 80 -13.55 -11.02 -2.40
C LEU A 80 -14.10 -10.96 -0.96
N PRO A 81 -15.42 -11.18 -0.77
CA PRO A 81 -16.04 -11.17 0.56
C PRO A 81 -15.42 -12.14 1.56
N ASP A 82 -14.80 -13.23 1.08
CA ASP A 82 -14.11 -14.22 1.90
C ASP A 82 -12.67 -13.83 2.26
N GLY A 83 -12.23 -12.62 1.87
CA GLY A 83 -10.92 -12.06 2.12
C GLY A 83 -9.82 -12.51 1.17
N THR A 84 -10.13 -13.35 0.18
CA THR A 84 -9.17 -13.72 -0.88
C THR A 84 -9.01 -12.60 -1.90
N VAL A 85 -7.91 -12.65 -2.66
CA VAL A 85 -7.62 -11.69 -3.73
C VAL A 85 -7.79 -12.39 -5.06
N GLN A 86 -8.54 -11.77 -5.96
CA GLN A 86 -8.68 -12.19 -7.34
C GLN A 86 -7.97 -11.18 -8.25
N GLU A 87 -7.04 -11.65 -9.09
CA GLU A 87 -6.44 -10.81 -10.13
C GLU A 87 -7.47 -10.51 -11.23
N SER A 88 -7.57 -9.25 -11.64
CA SER A 88 -8.42 -8.83 -12.75
C SER A 88 -7.83 -9.26 -14.11
N HIS A 89 -6.50 -9.34 -14.16
CA HIS A 89 -5.72 -9.85 -15.29
C HIS A 89 -4.74 -10.92 -14.79
N PRO A 90 -5.12 -12.20 -14.78
CA PRO A 90 -4.24 -13.26 -14.28
C PRO A 90 -2.86 -13.26 -14.93
N GLY A 91 -1.81 -13.15 -14.11
CA GLY A 91 -0.42 -13.10 -14.56
C GLY A 91 0.02 -11.73 -15.07
N LEU A 92 -0.70 -10.67 -14.71
CA LEU A 92 -0.27 -9.27 -14.91
C LEU A 92 1.06 -9.02 -14.19
N ARG A 93 1.96 -8.32 -14.85
CA ARG A 93 3.27 -7.95 -14.31
C ARG A 93 3.54 -6.47 -14.55
N CYS A 94 4.16 -5.83 -13.56
CA CYS A 94 4.83 -4.56 -13.79
C CYS A 94 6.31 -4.83 -14.05
N VAL A 95 6.77 -4.43 -15.23
CA VAL A 95 8.16 -4.57 -15.66
C VAL A 95 8.80 -3.20 -15.62
N ILE A 96 9.96 -3.09 -14.96
CA ILE A 96 10.76 -1.88 -14.88
C ILE A 96 12.14 -2.21 -15.44
N GLU A 97 12.52 -1.52 -16.51
CA GLU A 97 13.78 -1.75 -17.22
C GLU A 97 14.49 -0.41 -17.52
N PRO A 98 15.82 -0.39 -17.67
CA PRO A 98 16.52 0.81 -18.11
C PRO A 98 16.00 1.32 -19.46
N SER A 99 15.64 2.61 -19.52
CA SER A 99 15.21 3.22 -20.78
C SER A 99 16.36 3.29 -21.78
N ARG A 100 16.01 3.27 -23.07
CA ARG A 100 16.97 3.40 -24.17
C ARG A 100 16.63 4.57 -25.08
N GLU A 101 17.67 5.22 -25.58
CA GLU A 101 17.58 6.17 -26.68
C GLU A 101 17.24 5.45 -27.99
N ARG A 102 16.86 6.21 -29.03
CA ARG A 102 16.52 5.65 -30.35
C ARG A 102 17.65 4.84 -31.00
N ASP A 103 18.90 5.15 -30.64
CA ASP A 103 20.11 4.47 -31.12
C ASP A 103 20.47 3.21 -30.29
N GLY A 104 19.64 2.85 -29.30
CA GLY A 104 19.81 1.69 -28.44
C GLY A 104 20.70 1.92 -27.22
N ARG A 105 21.33 3.09 -27.08
CA ARG A 105 22.11 3.45 -25.89
C ARG A 105 21.22 3.59 -24.68
N LEU A 106 21.74 3.25 -23.51
CA LEU A 106 21.04 3.49 -22.24
C LEU A 106 20.86 4.98 -22.03
N LYS A 107 19.65 5.39 -21.62
CA LYS A 107 19.35 6.74 -21.17
C LYS A 107 19.61 6.82 -19.66
N PRO A 108 20.72 7.43 -19.20
CA PRO A 108 21.15 7.32 -17.80
C PRO A 108 20.13 7.91 -16.84
N GLY A 109 19.79 7.18 -15.77
CA GLY A 109 18.80 7.58 -14.78
C GLY A 109 17.35 7.38 -15.21
N TRP A 110 17.08 6.93 -16.44
CA TRP A 110 15.70 6.70 -16.90
C TRP A 110 15.34 5.23 -16.87
N SER A 111 14.07 4.96 -16.55
CA SER A 111 13.49 3.63 -16.62
C SER A 111 12.17 3.64 -17.38
N ASP A 112 11.93 2.56 -18.12
CA ASP A 112 10.67 2.26 -18.77
C ASP A 112 9.87 1.35 -17.82
N VAL A 113 8.68 1.81 -17.47
CA VAL A 113 7.66 1.04 -16.74
C VAL A 113 6.65 0.52 -17.74
N SER A 114 6.33 -0.78 -17.64
CA SER A 114 5.28 -1.39 -18.45
C SER A 114 4.38 -2.30 -17.61
N LEU A 115 3.07 -2.20 -17.77
CA LEU A 115 2.11 -3.19 -17.29
C LEU A 115 1.84 -4.18 -18.42
N VAL A 116 2.18 -5.45 -18.21
CA VAL A 116 2.18 -6.50 -19.25
C VAL A 116 1.33 -7.67 -18.79
N THR A 117 0.41 -8.13 -19.64
CA THR A 117 -0.42 -9.32 -19.37
C THR A 117 0.41 -10.61 -19.51
N ALA A 118 -0.14 -11.74 -19.07
CA ALA A 118 0.50 -13.05 -19.26
C ALA A 118 0.75 -13.39 -20.75
N GLN A 119 -0.06 -12.84 -21.67
CA GLN A 119 0.05 -13.02 -23.11
C GLN A 119 1.12 -12.12 -23.75
N GLY A 120 1.69 -11.19 -22.98
CA GLY A 120 2.67 -10.21 -23.48
C GLY A 120 2.04 -8.90 -23.97
N ASP A 121 0.73 -8.71 -23.84
CA ASP A 121 0.08 -7.46 -24.22
C ASP A 121 0.46 -6.35 -23.24
N VAL A 122 0.87 -5.21 -23.78
CA VAL A 122 1.22 -4.03 -22.98
C VAL A 122 -0.05 -3.24 -22.70
N LEU A 123 -0.53 -3.27 -21.47
CA LEU A 123 -1.66 -2.48 -21.02
C LEU A 123 -1.28 -1.01 -20.89
N TYR A 124 -0.08 -0.72 -20.38
CA TYR A 124 0.41 0.65 -20.24
C TYR A 124 1.93 0.68 -20.28
N ARG A 125 2.51 1.78 -20.76
CA ARG A 125 3.95 2.02 -20.75
C ARG A 125 4.25 3.51 -20.55
N LEU A 126 5.29 3.81 -19.79
CA LEU A 126 5.85 5.15 -19.65
C LEU A 126 7.38 5.08 -19.47
N SER A 127 8.07 6.16 -19.79
CA SER A 127 9.48 6.36 -19.44
C SER A 127 9.56 7.50 -18.42
N TYR A 128 10.33 7.32 -17.34
CA TYR A 128 10.48 8.34 -16.29
C TYR A 128 11.91 8.40 -15.74
N ASP A 129 12.27 9.52 -15.11
CA ASP A 129 13.55 9.69 -14.41
C ASP A 129 13.54 8.97 -13.04
N ALA A 130 13.72 7.65 -13.08
CA ALA A 130 13.89 6.81 -11.89
C ALA A 130 15.12 7.22 -11.06
N GLY A 131 16.12 7.83 -11.70
CA GLY A 131 17.35 8.30 -11.08
C GLY A 131 17.09 9.37 -10.03
N THR A 132 16.03 10.18 -10.18
CA THR A 132 15.60 11.12 -9.13
C THR A 132 15.23 10.39 -7.84
N TYR A 133 14.41 9.35 -7.90
CA TYR A 133 14.00 8.59 -6.71
C TYR A 133 15.16 7.78 -6.11
N LEU A 134 16.03 7.23 -6.95
CA LEU A 134 17.24 6.56 -6.49
C LEU A 134 18.16 7.51 -5.72
N ARG A 135 18.32 8.75 -6.18
CA ARG A 135 19.10 9.78 -5.47
C ARG A 135 18.46 10.15 -4.13
N LEU A 136 17.12 10.29 -4.09
CA LEU A 136 16.41 10.56 -2.84
C LEU A 136 16.61 9.43 -1.83
N TYR A 137 16.37 8.18 -2.25
CA TYR A 137 16.61 7.00 -1.44
C TYR A 137 18.06 6.91 -0.94
N ALA A 138 19.04 7.11 -1.81
CA ALA A 138 20.46 7.08 -1.44
C ALA A 138 20.88 8.25 -0.53
N SER A 139 20.11 9.33 -0.50
CA SER A 139 20.35 10.50 0.35
C SER A 139 19.61 10.43 1.68
N ASP A 140 18.80 9.38 1.91
CA ASP A 140 18.14 9.17 3.20
C ASP A 140 19.10 8.49 4.19
N PHE A 141 19.56 9.27 5.16
CA PHE A 141 20.41 8.82 6.27
C PHE A 141 19.66 8.85 7.61
N THR A 142 18.33 8.93 7.59
CA THR A 142 17.50 8.95 8.80
C THR A 142 17.40 7.55 9.43
N ALA A 143 16.92 7.49 10.68
CA ALA A 143 16.63 6.21 11.32
C ALA A 143 15.55 5.39 10.58
N ALA A 144 14.72 6.03 9.76
CA ALA A 144 13.72 5.36 8.92
C ALA A 144 14.37 4.63 7.73
N ALA A 145 15.54 5.07 7.26
CA ALA A 145 16.26 4.46 6.13
C ALA A 145 16.58 2.96 6.34
N ALA A 146 16.72 2.51 7.60
CA ALA A 146 16.95 1.10 7.92
C ALA A 146 15.74 0.20 7.67
N MET A 147 14.54 0.78 7.54
CA MET A 147 13.29 0.05 7.34
C MET A 147 12.63 0.33 5.99
N GLN A 148 13.08 1.38 5.30
CA GLN A 148 12.55 1.80 4.00
C GLN A 148 13.36 1.19 2.85
N GLY A 149 12.67 0.75 1.81
CA GLY A 149 13.24 0.33 0.55
C GLY A 149 13.03 1.36 -0.56
N LEU A 150 13.52 1.06 -1.76
CA LEU A 150 13.28 1.93 -2.92
C LEU A 150 11.79 2.11 -3.22
N ALA A 151 10.95 1.13 -2.89
CA ALA A 151 9.50 1.22 -3.01
C ALA A 151 8.87 2.32 -2.15
N ASP A 152 9.50 2.75 -1.05
CA ASP A 152 8.97 3.87 -0.26
C ASP A 152 9.21 5.23 -0.95
N TRP A 153 10.10 5.27 -1.95
CA TRP A 153 10.49 6.46 -2.68
C TRP A 153 9.97 6.47 -4.11
N ASP A 154 9.98 5.33 -4.79
CA ASP A 154 9.56 5.20 -6.18
C ASP A 154 8.20 4.52 -6.28
N PHE A 155 7.20 5.33 -6.64
CA PHE A 155 5.82 4.91 -6.81
C PHE A 155 5.66 3.72 -7.77
N PHE A 156 6.45 3.64 -8.84
CA PHE A 156 6.31 2.55 -9.80
C PHE A 156 6.96 1.26 -9.30
N VAL A 157 8.00 1.36 -8.48
CA VAL A 157 8.57 0.22 -7.76
C VAL A 157 7.56 -0.30 -6.74
N ALA A 158 6.92 0.58 -5.96
CA ALA A 158 5.82 0.17 -5.07
C ALA A 158 4.66 -0.49 -5.82
N LEU A 159 4.26 0.07 -6.97
CA LEU A 159 3.21 -0.54 -7.80
C LEU A 159 3.61 -1.94 -8.27
N LYS A 160 4.87 -2.12 -8.70
CA LYS A 160 5.40 -3.44 -9.07
C LYS A 160 5.33 -4.42 -7.93
N GLU A 161 5.83 -4.06 -6.75
CA GLU A 161 5.83 -4.95 -5.58
C GLU A 161 4.40 -5.29 -5.15
N ALA A 162 3.48 -4.33 -5.19
CA ALA A 162 2.06 -4.57 -4.89
C ALA A 162 1.45 -5.61 -5.84
N ILE A 163 1.67 -5.47 -7.16
CA ILE A 163 1.19 -6.43 -8.16
C ILE A 163 1.78 -7.83 -7.89
N GLU A 164 3.08 -7.93 -7.58
CA GLU A 164 3.73 -9.22 -7.26
C GLU A 164 3.14 -9.85 -5.99
N VAL A 165 2.83 -9.06 -4.97
CA VAL A 165 2.16 -9.52 -3.75
C VAL A 165 0.75 -10.02 -4.05
N PHE A 166 -0.03 -9.29 -4.86
CA PHE A 166 -1.38 -9.70 -5.22
C PHE A 166 -1.39 -10.97 -6.06
N ALA A 167 -0.48 -11.10 -7.03
CA ALA A 167 -0.35 -12.31 -7.83
C ALA A 167 0.01 -13.53 -6.97
N LYS A 168 0.95 -13.38 -6.03
CA LYS A 168 1.28 -14.46 -5.07
C LYS A 168 0.07 -14.87 -4.24
N ARG A 169 -0.70 -13.90 -3.74
CA ARG A 169 -1.91 -14.15 -2.92
C ARG A 169 -3.02 -14.81 -3.72
N ALA A 170 -3.26 -14.36 -4.94
CA ALA A 170 -4.25 -14.96 -5.83
C ALA A 170 -3.89 -16.42 -6.17
N ALA A 171 -2.61 -16.69 -6.46
CA ALA A 171 -2.13 -18.04 -6.75
C ALA A 171 -2.16 -18.98 -5.54
N SER A 172 -1.85 -18.48 -4.33
CA SER A 172 -1.81 -19.30 -3.12
C SER A 172 -3.16 -19.44 -2.42
N GLY A 173 -4.15 -18.62 -2.78
CA GLY A 173 -5.40 -18.47 -2.02
C GLY A 173 -5.18 -17.90 -0.61
N GLN A 174 -3.99 -17.36 -0.31
CA GLN A 174 -3.66 -16.84 1.01
C GLN A 174 -4.52 -15.63 1.33
N ARG A 175 -5.16 -15.69 2.49
CA ARG A 175 -5.91 -14.59 3.09
C ARG A 175 -4.96 -13.77 3.97
N GLN A 176 -5.10 -12.44 3.93
CA GLN A 176 -4.23 -11.51 4.67
C GLN A 176 -4.34 -11.71 6.19
N LEU A 177 -5.57 -11.92 6.67
CA LEU A 177 -5.90 -12.52 7.96
C LEU A 177 -7.35 -13.01 7.85
N THR A 178 -7.69 -14.17 8.42
CA THR A 178 -9.11 -14.55 8.59
C THR A 178 -9.33 -14.97 10.02
N LEU A 179 -10.16 -14.21 10.74
CA LEU A 179 -10.64 -14.60 12.06
C LEU A 179 -11.82 -15.54 11.88
N SER A 180 -11.79 -16.64 12.60
CA SER A 180 -12.86 -17.64 12.69
C SER A 180 -13.14 -17.93 14.16
N HIS A 181 -14.26 -18.61 14.42
CA HIS A 181 -14.59 -19.16 15.74
C HIS A 181 -13.40 -19.94 16.37
N ASP A 182 -12.59 -20.62 15.54
CA ASP A 182 -11.55 -21.56 15.98
C ASP A 182 -10.12 -20.98 15.94
N GLY A 183 -9.95 -19.71 15.60
CA GLY A 183 -8.63 -19.06 15.50
C GLY A 183 -8.47 -18.16 14.28
N ALA A 184 -7.22 -17.86 13.92
CA ALA A 184 -6.87 -16.97 12.82
C ALA A 184 -6.05 -17.71 11.77
N VAL A 185 -6.21 -17.35 10.51
CA VAL A 185 -5.22 -17.68 9.48
C VAL A 185 -4.39 -16.43 9.24
N ILE A 186 -3.11 -16.45 9.62
CA ILE A 186 -2.15 -15.36 9.42
C ILE A 186 -1.17 -15.80 8.35
N GLU A 187 -1.13 -15.13 7.19
CA GLU A 187 -0.22 -15.48 6.09
C GLU A 187 -0.28 -16.96 5.66
N GLY A 188 -1.47 -17.58 5.77
CA GLY A 188 -1.67 -19.01 5.44
C GLY A 188 -1.36 -19.98 6.59
N ARG A 189 -0.88 -19.51 7.74
CA ARG A 189 -0.70 -20.33 8.95
C ARG A 189 -1.96 -20.26 9.81
N LYS A 190 -2.58 -21.41 10.08
CA LYS A 190 -3.67 -21.52 11.06
C LYS A 190 -3.08 -21.40 12.47
N VAL A 191 -3.45 -20.35 13.18
CA VAL A 191 -3.14 -20.11 14.58
C VAL A 191 -4.42 -20.39 15.37
N PRO A 192 -4.46 -21.45 16.21
CA PRO A 192 -5.59 -21.74 17.07
C PRO A 192 -5.97 -20.52 17.92
N LYS A 193 -7.26 -20.36 18.25
CA LYS A 193 -7.74 -19.23 19.06
C LYS A 193 -6.98 -19.09 20.39
N ASP A 194 -6.63 -20.22 21.00
CA ASP A 194 -5.93 -20.26 22.29
C ASP A 194 -4.47 -19.79 22.18
N ASP A 195 -3.90 -19.79 20.97
CA ASP A 195 -2.54 -19.31 20.69
C ASP A 195 -2.51 -17.84 20.21
N LEU A 196 -3.68 -17.23 19.99
CA LEU A 196 -3.78 -15.82 19.62
C LEU A 196 -3.83 -14.94 20.86
N LEU A 197 -2.88 -14.02 20.93
CA LEU A 197 -2.88 -12.97 21.94
C LEU A 197 -3.75 -11.82 21.44
N PHE A 198 -4.88 -11.60 22.11
CA PHE A 198 -5.75 -10.45 21.91
C PHE A 198 -5.58 -9.45 23.04
N ALA A 199 -5.79 -8.18 22.73
CA ALA A 199 -5.88 -7.15 23.75
C ALA A 199 -6.83 -6.03 23.30
N GLY A 200 -7.66 -5.53 24.22
CA GLY A 200 -8.56 -4.41 23.96
C GLY A 200 -7.85 -3.08 24.18
N SER A 201 -8.26 -2.03 23.47
CA SER A 201 -7.75 -0.67 23.70
C SER A 201 -7.91 -0.27 25.18
N GLY A 202 -6.90 0.40 25.74
CA GLY A 202 -6.83 0.78 27.15
C GLY A 202 -6.43 -0.34 28.12
N THR A 203 -6.41 -1.61 27.68
CA THR A 203 -5.87 -2.72 28.50
C THR A 203 -4.35 -2.75 28.44
N SER A 204 -3.69 -3.29 29.46
CA SER A 204 -2.23 -3.43 29.46
C SER A 204 -1.80 -4.45 28.40
N CYS A 205 -0.83 -4.08 27.56
CA CYS A 205 -0.32 -4.90 26.48
C CYS A 205 0.34 -6.16 27.05
N PRO A 206 -0.13 -7.37 26.70
CA PRO A 206 0.39 -8.59 27.30
C PRO A 206 1.76 -8.98 26.72
N ARG A 207 2.15 -8.44 25.56
CA ARG A 207 3.37 -8.83 24.85
C ARG A 207 3.87 -7.74 23.91
N SER A 208 5.17 -7.42 24.01
CA SER A 208 5.82 -6.51 23.08
C SER A 208 5.77 -7.04 21.64
N GLY A 209 5.53 -6.16 20.68
CA GLY A 209 5.57 -6.51 19.26
C GLY A 209 4.64 -5.67 18.40
N VAL A 210 4.41 -6.15 17.18
CA VAL A 210 3.45 -5.56 16.24
C VAL A 210 2.07 -6.14 16.52
N TRP A 211 1.13 -5.25 16.80
CA TRP A 211 -0.29 -5.53 16.99
C TRP A 211 -1.07 -4.95 15.83
N VAL A 212 -2.07 -5.69 15.36
CA VAL A 212 -2.93 -5.29 14.23
C VAL A 212 -4.37 -5.18 14.72
N CYS A 213 -5.06 -4.12 14.34
CA CYS A 213 -6.46 -3.95 14.67
C CYS A 213 -7.29 -5.03 13.95
N VAL A 214 -8.19 -5.66 14.70
CA VAL A 214 -9.07 -6.73 14.22
C VAL A 214 -10.05 -6.20 13.16
N GLU A 215 -10.50 -4.97 13.31
CA GLU A 215 -11.52 -4.33 12.47
C GLU A 215 -10.91 -3.58 11.27
N ASP A 216 -9.71 -3.02 11.43
CA ASP A 216 -8.95 -2.38 10.34
C ASP A 216 -7.49 -2.86 10.32
N MET A 217 -7.22 -3.79 9.41
CA MET A 217 -5.91 -4.43 9.30
C MET A 217 -4.78 -3.51 8.82
N ARG A 218 -5.11 -2.31 8.33
CA ARG A 218 -4.12 -1.28 7.97
C ARG A 218 -3.61 -0.56 9.20
N ALA A 219 -4.40 -0.55 10.28
CA ALA A 219 -3.99 -0.03 11.57
C ALA A 219 -3.13 -1.08 12.31
N ALA A 220 -1.82 -0.92 12.19
CA ALA A 220 -0.83 -1.65 12.98
C ALA A 220 -0.12 -0.70 13.96
N ARG A 221 0.22 -1.21 15.14
CA ARG A 221 0.95 -0.47 16.18
C ARG A 221 2.02 -1.36 16.81
N ILE A 222 3.19 -0.76 17.06
CA ILE A 222 4.21 -1.38 17.90
C ILE A 222 3.90 -0.95 19.33
N VAL A 223 3.67 -1.91 20.22
CA VAL A 223 3.33 -1.66 21.62
C VAL A 223 4.27 -2.48 22.49
N GLN A 224 4.79 -1.91 23.59
CA GLN A 224 5.59 -2.66 24.55
C GLN A 224 4.71 -3.33 25.60
N ALA A 225 5.14 -4.50 26.09
CA ALA A 225 4.48 -5.17 27.19
C ALA A 225 4.34 -4.23 28.40
N GLY A 226 3.15 -4.19 28.99
CA GLY A 226 2.81 -3.31 30.10
C GLY A 226 2.19 -1.97 29.68
N GLU A 227 2.44 -1.48 28.45
CA GLU A 227 1.86 -0.23 27.95
C GLU A 227 0.37 -0.41 27.64
N PRO A 228 -0.48 0.62 27.83
CA PRO A 228 -1.87 0.54 27.43
C PRO A 228 -1.98 0.38 25.91
N MET A 229 -2.81 -0.57 25.48
CA MET A 229 -3.12 -0.77 24.07
C MET A 229 -3.78 0.48 23.47
N PRO A 230 -3.35 0.94 22.29
CA PRO A 230 -3.81 2.20 21.72
C PRO A 230 -5.23 2.11 21.18
N CYS A 231 -5.97 3.22 21.16
CA CYS A 231 -7.18 3.35 20.34
C CYS A 231 -6.81 3.54 18.85
N VAL A 232 -7.76 3.31 17.95
CA VAL A 232 -7.67 3.77 16.55
C VAL A 232 -8.52 5.03 16.44
N GLY A 233 -7.87 6.19 16.37
CA GLY A 233 -8.52 7.47 16.62
C GLY A 233 -9.08 7.52 18.05
N ASP A 234 -10.33 7.96 18.21
CA ASP A 234 -11.04 8.00 19.50
C ASP A 234 -11.84 6.73 19.80
N GLN A 235 -11.77 5.71 18.95
CA GLN A 235 -12.56 4.49 19.13
C GLN A 235 -11.75 3.37 19.80
N PRO A 236 -12.30 2.75 20.86
CA PRO A 236 -11.71 1.55 21.43
C PRO A 236 -11.90 0.39 20.46
N VAL A 237 -10.79 -0.21 20.04
CA VAL A 237 -10.77 -1.38 19.15
C VAL A 237 -10.15 -2.60 19.82
N GLN A 238 -10.34 -3.76 19.19
CA GLN A 238 -9.64 -4.99 19.54
C GLN A 238 -8.38 -5.17 18.68
N TRP A 239 -7.30 -5.62 19.30
CA TRP A 239 -6.03 -5.89 18.67
C TRP A 239 -5.69 -7.37 18.73
N VAL A 240 -4.95 -7.84 17.73
CA VAL A 240 -4.34 -9.17 17.71
C VAL A 240 -2.83 -9.05 17.52
N TRP A 241 -2.07 -9.80 18.30
CA TRP A 241 -0.61 -9.83 18.19
C TRP A 241 -0.21 -10.54 16.90
N SER A 242 0.63 -9.90 16.09
CA SER A 242 1.06 -10.41 14.79
C SER A 242 2.46 -11.01 14.86
N ARG A 243 3.45 -10.23 15.33
CA ARG A 243 4.86 -10.65 15.34
C ARG A 243 5.69 -9.89 16.38
N SER A 244 6.83 -10.45 16.74
CA SER A 244 7.87 -9.72 17.49
C SER A 244 8.47 -8.61 16.62
N ARG A 245 9.10 -7.63 17.27
CA ARG A 245 9.92 -6.63 16.60
C ARG A 245 11.15 -7.28 15.96
#